data_AF-C9LWI7-F1
#
_entry.id   AF-C9LWI7-F1
#
_cell.length_a   1.000
_cell.length_b   1.000
_cell.length_c   1.000
_cell.angle_alpha   90.00
_cell.angle_beta   90.00
_cell.angle_gamma   90.00
#
_symmetry.space_group_name_H-M   'P 1'
#
loop_
_entity.id
_entity.type
_entity.pdbx_description
1 polymer ?
#
loop_
_entity_poly.entity_id
_entity_poly.type
_entity_poly.pdbx_seq_one_letter_code
_entity_poly.pdbx_strand_id
1 'polypeptide(L)'
;MGRGNVLLGYACKLAWGCVGADGGWSFDIFGNGKLYLRKLRISRNDSKDDVSNEKVIDVSQEAVRELRAYFARNAASIKNLPSETYNGSLDGGFDIFTFGGKITESLNICRHPPEHFLRVSKFTNAAIEDNIKFLQAENEILDLFQGAYEILKKYHLGLNMTEDYFSCWWKSEEFDSRT
;
A
#
# COMPACT_ATOMS: atom_id res chain seq x y z
N MET A 1 -3.14 -25.95 4.78
CA MET A 1 -2.08 -25.31 3.98
C MET A 1 -2.01 -23.85 4.40
N GLY A 2 -0.84 -23.37 4.86
CA GLY A 2 -0.69 -21.98 5.31
C GLY A 2 -0.90 -20.98 4.17
N ARG A 3 -1.27 -19.74 4.50
CA ARG A 3 -1.57 -18.67 3.51
C ARG A 3 -0.40 -18.36 2.56
N GLY A 4 0.83 -18.76 2.89
CA GLY A 4 2.04 -18.45 2.14
C GLY A 4 2.56 -17.04 2.46
N ASN A 5 3.68 -16.64 1.88
CA ASN A 5 4.19 -15.27 2.04
C ASN A 5 3.38 -14.29 1.17
N VAL A 6 3.08 -13.11 1.72
CA VAL A 6 2.44 -12.01 1.00
C VAL A 6 3.36 -11.56 -0.13
N LEU A 7 2.83 -11.54 -1.35
CA LEU A 7 3.54 -11.09 -2.55
C LEU A 7 3.45 -9.56 -2.69
N LEU A 8 2.25 -9.01 -2.52
CA LEU A 8 1.97 -7.58 -2.47
C LEU A 8 0.92 -7.35 -1.39
N GLY A 9 1.13 -6.37 -0.53
CA GLY A 9 0.14 -6.00 0.46
C GLY A 9 0.15 -4.50 0.72
N TYR A 10 -0.98 -4.01 1.20
CA TYR A 10 -1.12 -2.66 1.70
C TYR A 10 -2.12 -2.63 2.84
N ALA A 11 -1.87 -1.83 3.85
CA ALA A 11 -2.83 -1.49 4.88
C ALA A 11 -2.80 0.01 5.16
N CYS A 12 -3.98 0.60 5.33
CA CYS A 12 -4.14 1.95 5.83
C CYS A 12 -4.90 1.87 7.15
N LYS A 13 -4.29 2.34 8.23
CA LYS A 13 -4.85 2.28 9.59
C LYS A 13 -4.97 3.68 10.17
N LEU A 14 -6.03 3.92 10.91
CA LEU A 14 -6.19 5.11 11.73
C LEU A 14 -5.49 4.90 13.08
N ALA A 15 -4.70 5.89 13.47
CA ALA A 15 -4.00 5.96 14.76
C ALA A 15 -4.94 6.21 15.94
N TRP A 16 -6.15 6.71 15.68
CA TRP A 16 -7.09 7.12 16.71
C TRP A 16 -8.54 6.95 16.28
N GLY A 17 -9.40 6.86 17.28
CA GLY A 17 -10.86 6.77 17.14
C GLY A 17 -11.44 5.83 18.19
N CYS A 18 -12.72 5.50 18.04
CA CYS A 18 -13.39 4.59 18.97
C CYS A 18 -12.96 3.14 18.72
N VAL A 19 -12.43 2.49 19.76
CA VAL A 19 -12.11 1.07 19.73
C VAL A 19 -13.34 0.26 19.28
N GLY A 20 -13.15 -0.65 18.34
CA GLY A 20 -14.19 -1.47 17.73
C GLY A 20 -14.93 -0.80 16.56
N ALA A 21 -14.73 0.50 16.31
CA ALA A 21 -15.18 1.16 15.10
C ALA A 21 -14.28 0.80 13.92
N ASP A 22 -14.75 1.05 12.70
CA ASP A 22 -13.94 0.91 11.50
C ASP A 22 -12.73 1.86 11.56
N GLY A 23 -11.54 1.27 11.49
CA GLY A 23 -10.23 1.91 11.66
C GLY A 23 -9.36 1.83 10.42
N GLY A 24 -9.93 1.39 9.30
CA GLY A 24 -9.28 1.39 8.01
C GLY A 24 -9.37 0.07 7.28
N TRP A 25 -8.26 -0.23 6.64
CA TRP A 25 -8.07 -0.99 5.42
C TRP A 25 -6.95 -2.00 5.27
N SER A 26 -7.14 -3.14 4.61
CA SER A 26 -5.99 -3.79 3.99
C SER A 26 -6.33 -4.65 2.78
N PHE A 27 -5.29 -4.94 2.00
CA PHE A 27 -5.30 -6.09 1.12
C PHE A 27 -3.98 -6.85 1.15
N ASP A 28 -4.06 -8.15 0.88
CA ASP A 28 -2.90 -9.01 0.65
C ASP A 28 -3.13 -9.88 -0.59
N ILE A 29 -2.18 -9.86 -1.52
CA ILE A 29 -2.08 -10.82 -2.61
C ILE A 29 -1.02 -11.82 -2.24
N PHE A 30 -1.40 -13.09 -2.21
CA PHE A 30 -0.50 -14.20 -1.95
C PHE A 30 0.04 -14.79 -3.25
N GLY A 31 1.20 -15.43 -3.13
CA GLY A 31 1.86 -16.07 -4.26
C GLY A 31 1.09 -17.23 -4.91
N ASN A 32 -0.01 -17.68 -4.31
CA ASN A 32 -0.93 -18.68 -4.86
C ASN A 32 -2.11 -18.05 -5.63
N GLY A 33 -2.17 -16.71 -5.73
CA GLY A 33 -3.26 -15.99 -6.40
C GLY A 33 -4.46 -15.66 -5.51
N LYS A 34 -4.41 -15.91 -4.20
CA LYS A 34 -5.47 -15.43 -3.31
C LYS A 34 -5.24 -13.95 -2.97
N LEU A 35 -6.21 -13.12 -3.31
CA LEU A 35 -6.33 -11.73 -2.86
C LEU A 35 -7.31 -11.67 -1.69
N TYR A 36 -6.86 -11.15 -0.56
CA TYR A 36 -7.69 -10.85 0.60
C TYR A 36 -7.91 -9.35 0.65
N LEU A 37 -9.15 -8.92 0.75
CA LEU A 37 -9.55 -7.54 1.01
C LEU A 37 -10.17 -7.50 2.40
N ARG A 38 -9.72 -6.59 3.26
CA ARG A 38 -10.16 -6.53 4.65
C ARG A 38 -10.52 -5.12 5.07
N LYS A 39 -11.59 -5.04 5.86
CA LYS A 39 -11.90 -3.86 6.67
C LYS A 39 -11.35 -4.08 8.07
N LEU A 40 -10.61 -3.11 8.57
CA LEU A 40 -9.92 -3.15 9.86
C LEU A 40 -10.71 -2.33 10.88
N ARG A 41 -10.71 -2.77 12.14
CA ARG A 41 -11.21 -2.01 13.29
C ARG A 41 -10.07 -1.41 14.07
N ILE A 42 -10.37 -0.30 14.75
CA ILE A 42 -9.49 0.29 15.75
C ILE A 42 -9.42 -0.67 16.93
N SER A 43 -8.24 -1.22 17.20
CA SER A 43 -7.99 -2.16 18.29
C SER A 43 -7.19 -1.48 19.41
N ARG A 44 -7.37 -1.93 20.66
CA ARG A 44 -6.48 -1.55 21.78
C ARG A 44 -5.15 -2.30 21.77
N ASN A 45 -5.07 -3.39 21.02
CA ASN A 45 -3.91 -4.26 20.93
C ASN A 45 -3.38 -4.22 19.50
N ASP A 46 -2.23 -3.59 19.32
CA ASP A 46 -1.50 -3.43 18.06
C ASP A 46 -1.06 -4.77 17.44
N SER A 47 -1.20 -5.87 18.18
CA SER A 47 -0.64 -7.18 17.85
C SER A 47 -1.51 -8.05 16.95
N LYS A 48 -2.79 -7.72 16.73
CA LYS A 48 -3.66 -8.42 15.76
C LYS A 48 -4.62 -7.45 15.10
N ASP A 49 -4.60 -7.42 13.77
CA ASP A 49 -5.60 -6.75 12.96
C ASP A 49 -6.99 -7.28 13.34
N ASP A 50 -7.81 -6.45 13.99
CA ASP A 50 -9.22 -6.75 14.23
C ASP A 50 -9.98 -6.55 12.92
N VAL A 51 -10.24 -7.65 12.22
CA VAL A 51 -10.88 -7.62 10.90
C VAL A 51 -12.39 -7.63 11.08
N SER A 52 -13.07 -6.54 10.69
CA SER A 52 -14.54 -6.49 10.70
C SER A 52 -15.18 -7.21 9.53
N ASN A 53 -14.49 -7.26 8.39
CA ASN A 53 -14.94 -7.92 7.18
C ASN A 53 -13.76 -8.40 6.33
N GLU A 54 -13.89 -9.57 5.71
CA GLU A 54 -12.90 -10.13 4.78
C GLU A 54 -13.60 -10.66 3.52
N LYS A 55 -13.10 -10.27 2.35
CA LYS A 55 -13.47 -10.82 1.04
C LYS A 55 -12.25 -11.47 0.41
N VAL A 56 -12.43 -12.65 -0.17
CA VAL A 56 -11.38 -13.38 -0.87
C VAL A 56 -11.71 -13.46 -2.35
N ILE A 57 -10.72 -13.14 -3.19
CA ILE A 57 -10.84 -13.13 -4.65
C ILE A 57 -9.69 -13.95 -5.23
N ASP A 58 -9.96 -14.67 -6.32
CA ASP A 58 -8.94 -15.34 -7.12
C ASP A 58 -8.34 -14.39 -8.16
N VAL A 59 -7.01 -14.25 -8.09
CA VAL A 59 -6.18 -13.51 -9.02
C VAL A 59 -5.58 -14.49 -10.02
N SER A 60 -5.54 -14.09 -11.29
CA SER A 60 -4.96 -14.92 -12.36
C SER A 60 -3.49 -15.25 -12.08
N GLN A 61 -3.05 -16.45 -12.44
CA GLN A 61 -1.65 -16.84 -12.25
C GLN A 61 -0.71 -16.00 -13.13
N GLU A 62 -1.22 -15.48 -14.25
CA GLU A 62 -0.52 -14.52 -15.10
C GLU A 62 -0.21 -13.22 -14.34
N ALA A 63 -1.18 -12.65 -13.62
CA ALA A 63 -0.98 -11.47 -12.79
C ALA A 63 0.03 -11.73 -11.67
N VAL A 64 -0.09 -12.87 -10.98
CA VAL A 64 0.88 -13.29 -9.95
C VAL A 64 2.29 -13.40 -10.52
N ARG A 65 2.44 -14.00 -11.71
CA ARG A 65 3.74 -14.15 -12.38
C ARG A 65 4.32 -12.79 -12.76
N GLU A 66 3.51 -11.86 -13.27
CA GLU A 66 3.96 -10.52 -13.65
C GLU A 66 4.38 -9.68 -12.43
N LEU A 67 3.63 -9.76 -11.32
CA LEU A 67 4.02 -9.17 -10.04
C LEU A 67 5.35 -9.73 -9.53
N ARG A 68 5.54 -11.05 -9.55
CA ARG A 68 6.82 -11.67 -9.18
C ARG A 68 7.97 -11.17 -10.04
N ALA A 69 7.77 -11.09 -11.35
CA ALA A 69 8.78 -10.56 -12.26
C ALA A 69 9.08 -9.08 -11.99
N TYR A 70 8.05 -8.28 -11.68
CA TYR A 70 8.21 -6.88 -11.31
C TYR A 70 9.03 -6.70 -10.02
N PHE A 71 8.71 -7.45 -8.96
CA PHE A 71 9.49 -7.36 -7.72
C PHE A 71 10.91 -7.91 -7.87
N ALA A 72 11.13 -8.93 -8.71
CA ALA A 72 12.48 -9.40 -9.03
C ALA A 72 13.32 -8.32 -9.72
N ARG A 73 12.74 -7.57 -10.67
CA ARG A 73 13.41 -6.43 -11.33
C ARG A 73 13.73 -5.29 -10.38
N ASN A 74 12.89 -5.07 -9.37
CA ASN A 74 13.04 -4.00 -8.38
C ASN A 74 13.66 -4.48 -7.04
N ALA A 75 14.27 -5.67 -7.01
CA ALA A 75 14.72 -6.29 -5.75
C ALA A 75 15.75 -5.44 -4.99
N ALA A 76 16.62 -4.72 -5.69
CA ALA A 76 17.60 -3.82 -5.07
C ALA A 76 16.93 -2.64 -4.36
N SER A 77 16.00 -1.96 -5.04
CA SER A 77 15.16 -0.89 -4.47
C SER A 77 14.39 -1.37 -3.25
N ILE A 78 13.64 -2.47 -3.39
CA ILE A 78 12.84 -3.06 -2.29
C ILE A 78 13.72 -3.39 -1.08
N LYS A 79 14.91 -3.98 -1.31
CA LYS A 79 15.84 -4.33 -0.23
C LYS A 79 16.33 -3.10 0.54
N ASN A 80 16.50 -1.97 -0.14
CA ASN A 80 17.03 -0.74 0.43
C ASN A 80 15.96 0.14 1.07
N LEU A 81 14.67 -0.17 0.87
CA LEU A 81 13.60 0.55 1.55
C LEU A 81 13.79 0.47 3.08
N PRO A 82 13.63 1.61 3.79
CA PRO A 82 13.60 1.59 5.24
C PRO A 82 12.44 0.72 5.73
N SER A 83 12.49 0.29 7.00
CA SER A 83 11.33 -0.38 7.61
C SER A 83 10.24 0.63 8.00
N GLU A 84 10.63 1.88 8.27
CA GLU A 84 9.75 2.97 8.67
C GLU A 84 10.24 4.27 8.02
N THR A 85 9.32 5.08 7.51
CA THR A 85 9.55 6.47 7.11
C THR A 85 8.86 7.41 8.08
N TYR A 86 9.56 8.47 8.47
CA TYR A 86 9.02 9.49 9.35
C TYR A 86 9.25 10.88 8.75
N ASN A 87 8.17 11.47 8.22
CA ASN A 87 8.19 12.83 7.68
C ASN A 87 7.84 13.90 8.73
N GLY A 88 7.62 13.51 10.00
CA GLY A 88 7.24 14.42 11.08
C GLY A 88 5.73 14.61 11.27
N SER A 89 4.88 13.91 10.50
CA SER A 89 3.42 14.03 10.59
C SER A 89 2.86 13.51 11.92
N LEU A 90 1.78 14.14 12.37
CA LEU A 90 1.01 13.80 13.58
C LEU A 90 -0.49 13.62 13.27
N ASP A 91 -0.86 13.41 12.01
CA ASP A 91 -2.24 13.31 11.49
C ASP A 91 -2.83 11.89 11.53
N GLY A 92 -2.06 10.92 12.04
CA GLY A 92 -2.57 9.63 12.48
C GLY A 92 -2.93 8.64 11.38
N GLY A 93 -2.58 8.90 10.13
CA GLY A 93 -2.64 7.89 9.08
C GLY A 93 -1.40 7.00 9.11
N PHE A 94 -1.60 5.69 9.24
CA PHE A 94 -0.54 4.68 9.17
C PHE A 94 -0.68 3.85 7.90
N ASP A 95 0.25 4.03 6.97
CA ASP A 95 0.33 3.28 5.72
C ASP A 95 1.40 2.18 5.84
N ILE A 96 1.01 0.94 5.57
CA ILE A 96 1.89 -0.23 5.66
C ILE A 96 1.92 -0.87 4.29
N PHE A 97 3.09 -1.03 3.70
CA PHE A 97 3.29 -1.65 2.39
C PHE A 97 4.08 -2.94 2.52
N THR A 98 3.70 -3.95 1.75
CA THR A 98 4.45 -5.20 1.64
C THR A 98 4.83 -5.47 0.19
N PHE A 99 6.13 -5.60 -0.07
CA PHE A 99 6.69 -5.91 -1.39
C PHE A 99 7.51 -7.19 -1.33
N GLY A 100 6.97 -8.31 -1.85
CA GLY A 100 7.67 -9.60 -1.84
C GLY A 100 8.09 -10.07 -0.45
N GLY A 101 7.33 -9.70 0.59
CA GLY A 101 7.62 -10.01 2.00
C GLY A 101 8.44 -8.95 2.75
N LYS A 102 9.02 -7.95 2.07
CA LYS A 102 9.60 -6.77 2.74
C LYS A 102 8.47 -5.83 3.15
N ILE A 103 8.43 -5.48 4.43
CA ILE A 103 7.46 -4.53 5.00
C ILE A 103 8.14 -3.17 5.15
N THR A 104 7.41 -2.12 4.81
CA THR A 104 7.75 -0.72 5.12
C THR A 104 6.51 0.01 5.60
N GLU A 105 6.67 0.86 6.59
CA GLU A 105 5.60 1.63 7.21
C GLU A 105 5.88 3.12 7.01
N SER A 106 4.83 3.91 6.81
CA SER A 106 4.91 5.35 6.69
C SER A 106 3.78 5.99 7.47
N LEU A 107 4.10 7.04 8.22
CA LEU A 107 3.12 7.96 8.75
C LEU A 107 2.80 9.00 7.67
N ASN A 108 1.55 9.03 7.20
CA ASN A 108 1.07 9.99 6.20
C ASN A 108 1.95 10.04 4.94
N ILE A 109 1.98 8.93 4.20
CA ILE A 109 2.78 8.86 2.99
C ILE A 109 2.31 9.89 1.96
N CYS A 110 3.23 10.66 1.37
CA CYS A 110 2.84 11.59 0.33
C CYS A 110 3.87 11.73 -0.79
N ARG A 111 3.39 12.11 -1.97
CA ARG A 111 4.25 12.38 -3.13
C ARG A 111 4.91 13.74 -2.95
N HIS A 112 6.24 13.76 -3.00
CA HIS A 112 7.00 14.99 -2.90
C HIS A 112 7.51 15.43 -4.28
N PRO A 113 7.18 16.65 -4.74
CA PRO A 113 7.67 17.17 -6.00
C PRO A 113 9.07 17.78 -5.85
N PRO A 114 9.85 17.94 -6.94
CA PRO A 114 11.21 18.49 -6.93
C PRO A 114 11.36 19.80 -6.14
N GLU A 115 10.36 20.68 -6.19
CA GLU A 115 10.38 21.96 -5.49
C GLU A 115 10.36 21.79 -3.96
N HIS A 116 9.76 20.71 -3.46
CA HIS A 116 9.77 20.41 -2.03
C HIS A 116 11.17 20.05 -1.55
N PHE A 117 11.90 19.24 -2.33
CA PHE A 117 13.30 18.92 -2.04
C PHE A 117 14.17 20.17 -2.03
N LEU A 118 13.99 21.08 -3.00
CA LEU A 118 14.71 22.35 -3.08
C LEU A 118 14.40 23.30 -1.91
N ARG A 119 13.17 23.27 -1.38
CA ARG A 119 12.79 24.06 -0.21
C ARG A 119 13.46 23.53 1.05
N VAL A 120 13.47 22.20 1.21
CA VAL A 120 14.05 21.52 2.37
C VAL A 120 15.58 21.63 2.34
N SER A 121 16.22 21.48 1.17
CA SER A 121 17.69 21.55 1.00
C SER A 121 18.32 22.92 1.23
N LYS A 122 17.54 24.00 1.31
CA LYS A 122 18.04 25.36 1.59
C LYS A 122 18.43 25.58 3.06
N PHE A 123 18.13 24.61 3.92
CA PHE A 123 18.49 24.65 5.33
C PHE A 123 19.69 23.72 5.57
N THR A 124 20.79 24.23 6.11
CA THR A 124 22.07 23.51 6.23
C THR A 124 22.25 22.85 7.61
N ASN A 125 21.37 21.92 7.97
CA ASN A 125 21.51 21.14 9.22
C ASN A 125 21.36 19.65 8.92
N ALA A 126 22.10 18.78 9.61
CA ALA A 126 22.08 17.32 9.38
C ALA A 126 20.66 16.71 9.44
N ALA A 127 19.77 17.27 10.27
CA ALA A 127 18.35 16.91 10.33
C ALA A 127 17.60 17.07 8.98
N ILE A 128 18.08 17.91 8.07
CA ILE A 128 17.51 18.14 6.74
C ILE A 128 17.99 17.10 5.72
N GLU A 129 19.23 16.62 5.81
CA GLU A 129 19.72 15.54 4.92
C GLU A 129 18.96 14.23 5.16
N ASP A 130 18.66 13.93 6.44
CA ASP A 130 17.83 12.78 6.78
C ASP A 130 16.37 12.98 6.33
N ASN A 131 15.83 14.20 6.42
CA ASN A 131 14.52 14.51 5.82
C ASN A 131 14.51 14.24 4.30
N ILE A 132 15.53 14.69 3.54
CA ILE A 132 15.58 14.43 2.10
C ILE A 132 15.55 12.93 1.80
N LYS A 133 16.29 12.11 2.56
CA LYS A 133 16.26 10.65 2.40
C LYS A 133 14.87 10.07 2.68
N PHE A 134 14.15 10.56 3.70
CA PHE A 134 12.77 10.14 3.97
C PHE A 134 11.83 10.50 2.82
N LEU A 135 11.88 11.73 2.32
CA LEU A 135 11.07 12.18 1.19
C LEU A 135 11.37 11.36 -0.08
N GLN A 136 12.63 10.99 -0.30
CA GLN A 136 13.03 10.12 -1.41
C GLN A 136 12.48 8.70 -1.24
N ALA A 137 12.55 8.15 -0.02
CA ALA A 137 12.02 6.84 0.29
C ALA A 137 10.49 6.78 0.10
N GLU A 138 9.73 7.79 0.55
CA GLU A 138 8.28 7.85 0.32
C GLU A 138 7.93 7.84 -1.17
N ASN A 139 8.64 8.63 -1.99
CA ASN A 139 8.46 8.61 -3.44
C ASN A 139 8.76 7.23 -4.05
N GLU A 140 9.82 6.55 -3.61
CA GLU A 140 10.19 5.22 -4.09
C GLU A 140 9.16 4.16 -3.69
N ILE A 141 8.62 4.21 -2.46
CA ILE A 141 7.52 3.36 -2.00
C ILE A 141 6.30 3.55 -2.90
N LEU A 142 5.92 4.80 -3.18
CA LEU A 142 4.78 5.12 -4.03
C LEU A 142 5.00 4.69 -5.49
N ASP A 143 6.22 4.85 -6.03
CA ASP A 143 6.56 4.39 -7.39
C ASP A 143 6.47 2.85 -7.51
N LEU A 144 6.98 2.13 -6.50
CA LEU A 144 6.90 0.67 -6.44
C LEU A 144 5.45 0.19 -6.33
N PHE A 145 4.67 0.86 -5.48
CA PHE A 145 3.26 0.54 -5.30
C PHE A 145 2.46 0.83 -6.56
N GLN A 146 2.67 1.99 -7.20
CA GLN A 146 2.00 2.34 -8.46
C GLN A 146 2.34 1.35 -9.57
N GLY A 147 3.61 0.96 -9.72
CA GLY A 147 4.01 -0.01 -10.73
C GLY A 147 3.36 -1.38 -10.52
N ALA A 148 3.24 -1.83 -9.26
CA ALA A 148 2.50 -3.05 -8.94
C ALA A 148 0.99 -2.90 -9.18
N TYR A 149 0.42 -1.73 -8.88
CA TYR A 149 -0.99 -1.41 -9.11
C TYR A 149 -1.36 -1.41 -10.60
N GLU A 150 -0.51 -0.86 -11.48
CA GLU A 150 -0.75 -0.90 -12.93
C GLU A 150 -0.76 -2.34 -13.48
N ILE A 151 0.03 -3.25 -12.90
CA ILE A 151 -0.06 -4.68 -13.22
C ILE A 151 -1.43 -5.22 -12.82
N LEU A 152 -1.90 -4.95 -11.60
CA LEU A 152 -3.23 -5.39 -11.16
C LEU A 152 -4.34 -4.86 -12.08
N LYS A 153 -4.27 -3.58 -12.43
CA LYS A 153 -5.23 -2.90 -13.31
C LYS A 153 -5.31 -3.55 -14.69
N LYS A 154 -4.17 -3.95 -15.29
CA LYS A 154 -4.13 -4.71 -16.56
C LYS A 154 -4.93 -6.01 -16.51
N TYR A 155 -5.04 -6.63 -15.33
CA TYR A 155 -5.82 -7.85 -15.10
C TYR A 155 -7.20 -7.57 -14.48
N HIS A 156 -7.72 -6.35 -14.66
CA HIS A 156 -9.02 -5.91 -14.16
C HIS A 156 -9.17 -5.97 -12.63
N LEU A 157 -8.05 -5.96 -11.91
CA LEU A 157 -7.99 -5.81 -10.46
C LEU A 157 -7.71 -4.35 -10.13
N GLY A 158 -8.65 -3.47 -10.48
CA GLY A 158 -8.62 -2.07 -10.04
C GLY A 158 -8.99 -2.00 -8.56
N LEU A 159 -8.03 -1.67 -7.70
CA LEU A 159 -8.29 -1.35 -6.29
C LEU A 159 -8.64 0.14 -6.23
N ASN A 160 -9.91 0.50 -6.32
CA ASN A 160 -10.35 1.88 -6.06
C ASN A 160 -10.20 2.16 -4.56
N MET A 161 -9.16 2.91 -4.21
CA MET A 161 -8.80 3.28 -2.85
C MET A 161 -9.60 4.51 -2.42
N THR A 162 -10.89 4.34 -2.11
CA THR A 162 -11.74 5.40 -1.54
C THR A 162 -12.41 4.91 -0.24
N GLU A 163 -12.77 5.86 0.64
CA GLU A 163 -13.30 5.64 2.00
C GLU A 163 -14.54 4.72 2.08
N ASP A 164 -15.28 4.53 0.98
CA ASP A 164 -16.44 3.65 0.91
C ASP A 164 -16.07 2.23 0.40
N TYR A 165 -15.52 1.43 1.31
CA TYR A 165 -14.97 0.08 1.15
C TYR A 165 -15.89 -1.05 0.59
N PHE A 166 -17.03 -0.74 -0.05
CA PHE A 166 -17.98 -1.73 -0.59
C PHE A 166 -18.50 -1.48 -2.02
N SER A 167 -17.88 -0.57 -2.78
CA SER A 167 -18.11 -0.47 -4.24
C SER A 167 -17.09 -1.28 -5.05
N CYS A 168 -16.75 -2.51 -4.60
CA CYS A 168 -16.12 -3.48 -5.48
C CYS A 168 -17.17 -4.07 -6.45
N TRP A 169 -17.65 -3.22 -7.34
CA TRP A 169 -18.29 -3.60 -8.59
C TRP A 169 -17.79 -2.63 -9.66
N TRP A 170 -17.09 -3.19 -10.65
CA TRP A 170 -17.47 -3.00 -12.05
C TRP A 170 -18.54 -1.91 -12.24
N LYS A 171 -18.13 -0.71 -12.64
CA LYS A 171 -19.02 0.07 -13.50
C LYS A 171 -19.09 -0.68 -14.82
N SER A 172 -20.22 -1.32 -15.06
CA SER A 172 -20.67 -1.80 -16.36
C SER A 172 -20.96 -0.62 -17.29
N GLU A 173 -19.97 0.20 -17.62
CA GLU A 173 -20.18 1.37 -18.50
C GLU A 173 -19.20 1.45 -19.68
N GLU A 174 -18.61 0.34 -20.13
CA GLU A 174 -17.96 0.28 -21.45
C GLU A 174 -18.26 -0.99 -22.27
N PHE A 175 -19.43 -1.62 -22.05
CA PHE A 175 -19.97 -2.62 -22.99
C PHE A 175 -21.49 -2.53 -23.16
N ASP A 176 -22.03 -1.31 -23.15
CA ASP A 176 -23.41 -1.04 -23.59
C ASP A 176 -23.48 0.11 -24.61
N SER A 177 -22.64 0.02 -25.65
CA SER A 177 -22.81 0.77 -26.90
C SER A 177 -22.56 -0.13 -28.12
N ARG A 178 -23.26 -1.27 -28.12
CA ARG A 178 -23.69 -1.93 -29.36
C ARG A 178 -25.21 -2.05 -29.36
N THR A 179 -25.85 -0.91 -29.56
CA THR A 179 -27.07 -0.77 -30.37
C THR A 179 -26.89 0.45 -31.25
#